data_AF-A0A7Z9FL75-F1
#
_entry.id   AF-A0A7Z9FL75-F1
#
_cell.length_a   1.000
_cell.length_b   1.000
_cell.length_c   1.000
_cell.angle_alpha   90.00
_cell.angle_beta   90.00
_cell.angle_gamma   90.00
#
_symmetry.space_group_name_H-M   'P 1'
#
loop_
_entity.id
_entity.type
_entity.pdbx_description
1 polymer ?
#
loop_
_entity_poly.entity_id
_entity_poly.type
_entity_poly.pdbx_seq_one_letter_code
_entity_poly.pdbx_strand_id
1 'polypeptide(L)'
;MQKRLLTVHTELTNHTNQKNFLDERLENLTERSQRLQDQEQSHRNLLQEVTLQVSDREELMETMHLQKGELSGKLAELESSLAGQHSQLTEAEKQLEDLRYQHSTAQSRIESLQQIQTHYEGFSDSVKIFMQLVNDDPETKKKMGISGLLADFISVSAEILDSVSPVVAEVLDWVVIERAAEFPQLELFCAEHELGQLHFIALDHPASVPESAVNNGTPLPYILKFKGPLKEWGEKYFSRFTLLKDENNFWNVSEKNWPEAPFEWLSSTGIRLSNSTVSMGKVQSGSLGFLQRQQQIVDVEEYAEDLNNKIKKLEKELESIQQEYESLKQEQESSEEESRKLEFELLSCNKELEHHQLEERRTQQTVTQIAQDSENIRKEMDSSQQKEETATATIFTLEKERAELEEKTKEVQEHIQDQQSRTDATAEELLSHR
;
A
#
# COMPACT_ATOMS: atom_id res chain seq x y z
N MET A 1 41.68 -79.96 76.47
CA MET A 1 42.29 -78.69 76.02
C MET A 1 42.73 -78.75 74.56
N GLN A 2 43.59 -79.70 74.14
CA GLN A 2 44.05 -79.81 72.74
C GLN A 2 42.94 -79.87 71.67
N LYS A 3 41.83 -80.59 71.90
CA LYS A 3 40.69 -80.60 70.96
C LYS A 3 40.05 -79.22 70.75
N ARG A 4 39.86 -78.42 71.82
CA ARG A 4 39.26 -77.07 71.73
C ARG A 4 40.23 -76.08 71.07
N LEU A 5 41.53 -76.22 71.34
CA LEU A 5 42.59 -75.42 70.70
C LEU A 5 42.60 -75.62 69.17
N LEU A 6 42.47 -76.87 68.70
CA LEU A 6 42.36 -77.19 67.28
C LEU A 6 41.06 -76.62 66.65
N THR A 7 39.94 -76.71 67.36
CA THR A 7 38.66 -76.11 66.92
C THR A 7 38.75 -74.60 66.79
N VAL A 8 39.26 -73.90 67.82
CA VAL A 8 39.48 -72.45 67.79
C VAL A 8 40.44 -72.06 66.67
N HIS A 9 41.53 -72.81 66.45
CA HIS A 9 42.45 -72.54 65.34
C HIS A 9 41.79 -72.68 63.95
N THR A 10 40.90 -73.67 63.79
CA THR A 10 40.15 -73.88 62.54
C THR A 10 39.11 -72.77 62.32
N GLU A 11 38.38 -72.38 63.38
CA GLU A 11 37.43 -71.25 63.36
C GLU A 11 38.14 -69.93 63.04
N LEU A 12 39.31 -69.69 63.65
CA LEU A 12 40.13 -68.50 63.42
C LEU A 12 40.67 -68.46 61.98
N THR A 13 41.12 -69.60 61.44
CA THR A 13 41.54 -69.69 60.04
C THR A 13 40.38 -69.40 59.08
N ASN A 14 39.19 -69.94 59.37
CA ASN A 14 37.99 -69.70 58.57
C ASN A 14 37.56 -68.23 58.61
N HIS A 15 37.50 -67.61 59.79
CA HIS A 15 37.12 -66.20 59.92
C HIS A 15 38.19 -65.26 59.35
N THR A 16 39.48 -65.57 59.47
CA THR A 16 40.56 -64.80 58.83
C THR A 16 40.48 -64.88 57.30
N ASN A 17 40.19 -66.06 56.74
CA ASN A 17 39.96 -66.21 55.30
C ASN A 17 38.70 -65.45 54.85
N GLN A 18 37.63 -65.50 55.65
CA GLN A 18 36.40 -64.76 55.39
C GLN A 18 36.65 -63.24 55.41
N LYS A 19 37.44 -62.75 56.37
CA LYS A 19 37.85 -61.35 56.44
C LYS A 19 38.67 -60.94 55.22
N ASN A 20 39.71 -61.69 54.86
CA ASN A 20 40.54 -61.36 53.70
C ASN A 20 39.73 -61.32 52.39
N PHE A 21 38.75 -62.23 52.24
CA PHE A 21 37.81 -62.20 51.11
C PHE A 21 36.91 -60.96 51.12
N LEU A 22 36.45 -60.54 52.31
CA LEU A 22 35.64 -59.33 52.45
C LEU A 22 36.47 -58.06 52.19
N ASP A 23 37.72 -58.01 52.62
CA ASP A 23 38.66 -56.91 52.35
C ASP A 23 38.90 -56.76 50.84
N GLU A 24 39.24 -57.84 50.14
CA GLU A 24 39.43 -57.84 48.68
C GLU A 24 38.13 -57.45 47.95
N ARG A 25 36.97 -57.92 48.43
CA ARG A 25 35.67 -57.54 47.87
C ARG A 25 35.38 -56.05 48.10
N LEU A 26 35.69 -55.50 49.28
CA LEU A 26 35.50 -54.09 49.61
C LEU A 26 36.41 -53.20 48.76
N GLU A 27 37.66 -53.59 48.53
CA GLU A 27 38.59 -52.88 47.64
C GLU A 27 38.03 -52.83 46.20
N ASN A 28 37.60 -53.96 45.66
CA ASN A 28 36.97 -54.04 44.34
C ASN A 28 35.69 -53.18 44.23
N LEU A 29 34.83 -53.20 45.26
CA LEU A 29 33.62 -52.39 45.31
C LEU A 29 33.95 -50.89 45.41
N THR A 30 35.00 -50.53 46.14
CA THR A 30 35.47 -49.14 46.27
C THR A 30 35.96 -48.59 44.94
N GLU A 31 36.80 -49.35 44.22
CA GLU A 31 37.24 -48.96 42.87
C GLU A 31 36.09 -48.85 41.88
N ARG A 32 35.10 -49.74 41.98
CA ARG A 32 33.91 -49.69 41.13
C ARG A 32 33.04 -48.48 41.48
N SER A 33 32.89 -48.16 42.76
CA SER A 33 32.16 -46.97 43.24
C SER A 33 32.81 -45.69 42.72
N GLN A 34 34.14 -45.56 42.81
CA GLN A 34 34.85 -44.39 42.32
C GLN A 34 34.66 -44.21 40.81
N ARG A 35 34.79 -45.29 40.03
CA ARG A 35 34.55 -45.26 38.57
C ARG A 35 33.12 -44.83 38.22
N LEU A 36 32.13 -45.36 38.92
CA LEU A 36 30.72 -44.97 38.72
C LEU A 36 30.49 -43.51 39.09
N GLN A 37 31.12 -43.02 40.17
CA GLN A 37 31.02 -41.62 40.58
C GLN A 37 31.61 -40.66 39.54
N ASP A 38 32.78 -40.99 38.98
CA ASP A 38 33.41 -40.19 37.91
C ASP A 38 32.55 -40.21 36.63
N GLN A 39 31.98 -41.37 36.28
CA GLN A 39 31.04 -41.50 35.16
C GLN A 39 29.76 -40.70 35.39
N GLU A 40 29.19 -40.76 36.59
CA GLU A 40 27.99 -40.00 36.96
C GLU A 40 28.22 -38.50 36.83
N GLN A 41 29.34 -38.00 37.36
CA GLN A 41 29.67 -36.59 37.29
C GLN A 41 29.87 -36.12 35.85
N SER A 42 30.56 -36.93 35.03
CA SER A 42 30.74 -36.64 33.60
C SER A 42 29.39 -36.56 32.87
N HIS A 43 28.51 -37.53 33.09
CA HIS A 43 27.19 -37.54 32.46
C HIS A 43 26.25 -36.45 33.00
N ARG A 44 26.37 -36.05 34.27
CA ARG A 44 25.65 -34.88 34.81
C ARG A 44 26.10 -33.58 34.15
N ASN A 45 27.40 -33.40 33.91
CA ASN A 45 27.90 -32.23 33.20
C ASN A 45 27.39 -32.21 31.75
N LEU A 46 27.43 -33.36 31.05
CA LEU A 46 26.86 -33.49 29.71
C LEU A 46 25.36 -33.18 29.69
N LEU A 47 24.61 -33.69 30.66
CA LEU A 47 23.18 -33.40 30.79
C LEU A 47 22.94 -31.90 30.93
N GLN A 48 23.70 -31.22 31.79
CA GLN A 48 23.60 -29.78 31.96
C GLN A 48 23.87 -29.01 30.66
N GLU A 49 24.88 -29.42 29.89
CA GLU A 49 25.19 -28.83 28.59
C GLU A 49 24.04 -29.01 27.59
N VAL A 50 23.49 -30.21 27.47
CA VAL A 50 22.38 -30.48 26.55
C VAL A 50 21.09 -29.75 27.01
N THR A 51 20.81 -29.68 28.30
CA THR A 51 19.68 -28.91 28.84
C THR A 51 19.80 -27.42 28.51
N LEU A 52 21.01 -26.84 28.57
CA LEU A 52 21.25 -25.47 28.13
C LEU A 52 20.99 -25.31 26.64
N GLN A 53 21.47 -26.26 25.81
CA GLN A 53 21.20 -26.24 24.37
C GLN A 53 19.70 -26.32 24.04
N VAL A 54 18.93 -27.11 24.78
CA VAL A 54 17.46 -27.15 24.65
C VAL A 54 16.86 -25.78 24.97
N SER A 55 17.22 -25.20 26.13
CA SER A 55 16.72 -23.89 26.56
C SER A 55 17.02 -22.79 25.54
N ASP A 56 18.27 -22.71 25.05
CA ASP A 56 18.70 -21.71 24.06
C ASP A 56 17.89 -21.83 22.75
N ARG A 57 17.54 -23.06 22.34
CA ARG A 57 16.75 -23.31 21.13
C ARG A 57 15.27 -23.03 21.31
N GLU A 58 14.73 -23.27 22.50
CA GLU A 58 13.35 -22.89 22.84
C GLU A 58 13.18 -21.37 22.82
N GLU A 59 14.12 -20.63 23.42
CA GLU A 59 14.13 -19.16 23.36
C GLU A 59 14.23 -18.64 21.92
N LEU A 60 15.12 -19.23 21.12
CA LEU A 60 15.25 -18.86 19.71
C LEU A 60 13.95 -19.11 18.93
N MET A 61 13.28 -20.25 19.14
CA MET A 61 11.98 -20.52 18.51
C MET A 61 10.92 -19.50 18.93
N GLU A 62 10.86 -19.14 20.21
CA GLU A 62 9.89 -18.16 20.71
C GLU A 62 10.10 -16.78 20.05
N THR A 63 11.35 -16.33 19.91
CA THR A 63 11.66 -15.07 19.22
C THR A 63 11.28 -15.12 17.74
N MET A 64 11.56 -16.22 17.03
CA MET A 64 11.17 -16.42 15.63
C MET A 64 9.65 -16.48 15.45
N HIS A 65 8.92 -17.09 16.39
CA HIS A 65 7.45 -17.11 16.38
C HIS A 65 6.86 -15.70 16.54
N LEU A 66 7.45 -14.88 17.41
CA LEU A 66 7.07 -13.48 17.58
C LEU A 66 7.28 -12.68 16.30
N GLN A 67 8.45 -12.82 15.67
CA GLN A 67 8.76 -12.20 14.38
C GLN A 67 7.79 -12.65 13.28
N LYS A 68 7.41 -13.94 13.23
CA LYS A 68 6.42 -14.45 12.27
C LYS A 68 5.04 -13.82 12.50
N GLY A 69 4.65 -13.64 13.77
CA GLY A 69 3.40 -12.96 14.13
C GLY A 69 3.37 -11.50 13.66
N GLU A 70 4.44 -10.75 13.91
CA GLU A 70 4.58 -9.36 13.46
C GLU A 70 4.54 -9.27 11.93
N LEU A 71 5.26 -10.14 11.23
CA LEU A 71 5.31 -10.15 9.78
C LEU A 71 3.96 -10.54 9.15
N SER A 72 3.25 -11.49 9.77
CA SER A 72 1.88 -11.85 9.36
C SER A 72 0.92 -10.67 9.53
N GLY A 73 1.07 -9.87 10.59
CA GLY A 73 0.30 -8.64 10.78
C GLY A 73 0.55 -7.62 9.68
N LYS A 74 1.84 -7.37 9.37
CA LYS A 74 2.23 -6.48 8.27
C LYS A 74 1.69 -6.94 6.92
N LEU A 75 1.77 -8.23 6.60
CA LEU A 75 1.23 -8.77 5.36
C LEU A 75 -0.29 -8.57 5.24
N ALA A 76 -1.04 -8.74 6.32
CA ALA A 76 -2.49 -8.49 6.33
C ALA A 76 -2.82 -7.00 6.13
N GLU A 77 -2.03 -6.09 6.72
CA GLU A 77 -2.17 -4.65 6.52
C GLU A 77 -1.85 -4.23 5.07
N LEU A 78 -0.80 -4.80 4.48
CA LEU A 78 -0.42 -4.60 3.09
C LEU A 78 -1.50 -5.12 2.14
N GLU A 79 -2.04 -6.32 2.37
CA GLU A 79 -3.11 -6.90 1.56
C GLU A 79 -4.38 -6.03 1.61
N SER A 80 -4.76 -5.54 2.80
CA SER A 80 -5.88 -4.62 2.96
C SER A 80 -5.63 -3.28 2.23
N SER A 81 -4.40 -2.77 2.28
CA SER A 81 -4.03 -1.51 1.62
C SER A 81 -4.04 -1.66 0.09
N LEU A 82 -3.51 -2.76 -0.44
CA LEU A 82 -3.55 -3.10 -1.86
C LEU A 82 -4.97 -3.27 -2.39
N ALA A 83 -5.84 -3.95 -1.64
CA ALA A 83 -7.25 -4.07 -2.01
C ALA A 83 -7.95 -2.70 -2.05
N GLY A 84 -7.66 -1.83 -1.08
CA GLY A 84 -8.16 -0.46 -1.04
C GLY A 84 -7.70 0.37 -2.25
N GLN A 85 -6.40 0.33 -2.57
CA GLN A 85 -5.86 1.04 -3.72
C GLN A 85 -6.36 0.49 -5.05
N HIS A 86 -6.51 -0.82 -5.19
CA HIS A 86 -7.09 -1.41 -6.39
C HIS A 86 -8.54 -0.97 -6.61
N SER A 87 -9.33 -0.87 -5.54
CA SER A 87 -10.69 -0.31 -5.62
C SER A 87 -10.70 1.17 -6.01
N GLN A 88 -9.75 1.96 -5.52
CA GLN A 88 -9.63 3.39 -5.90
C GLN A 88 -9.22 3.54 -7.36
N LEU A 89 -8.28 2.72 -7.83
CA LEU A 89 -7.79 2.71 -9.21
C LEU A 89 -8.93 2.38 -10.18
N THR A 90 -9.71 1.34 -9.91
CA THR A 90 -10.84 0.95 -10.77
C THR A 90 -11.94 2.01 -10.83
N GLU A 91 -12.25 2.67 -9.72
CA GLU A 91 -13.23 3.76 -9.70
C GLU A 91 -12.71 5.01 -10.43
N ALA A 92 -11.45 5.38 -10.25
CA ALA A 92 -10.83 6.51 -10.94
C ALA A 92 -10.71 6.26 -12.46
N GLU A 93 -10.36 5.04 -12.89
CA GLU A 93 -10.34 4.66 -14.31
C GLU A 93 -11.73 4.78 -14.96
N LYS A 94 -12.77 4.34 -14.25
CA LYS A 94 -14.15 4.46 -14.71
C LYS A 94 -14.58 5.92 -14.85
N GLN A 95 -14.22 6.77 -13.88
CA GLN A 95 -14.48 8.21 -13.94
C GLN A 95 -13.73 8.87 -15.11
N LEU A 96 -12.50 8.43 -15.37
CA LEU A 96 -11.70 8.91 -16.51
C LEU A 96 -12.36 8.54 -17.84
N GLU A 97 -12.86 7.31 -17.98
CA GLU A 97 -13.56 6.86 -19.19
C GLU A 97 -14.83 7.68 -19.46
N ASP A 98 -15.63 7.95 -18.41
CA ASP A 98 -16.83 8.78 -18.52
C ASP A 98 -16.50 10.23 -18.93
N LEU A 99 -15.50 10.84 -18.30
CA LEU A 99 -15.06 12.19 -18.68
C LEU A 99 -14.54 12.26 -20.12
N ARG A 100 -13.77 11.26 -20.56
CA ARG A 100 -13.28 11.17 -21.94
C ARG A 100 -14.42 11.02 -22.94
N TYR A 101 -15.45 10.24 -22.61
CA TYR A 101 -16.65 10.11 -23.42
C TYR A 101 -17.41 11.44 -23.55
N GLN A 102 -17.61 12.15 -22.43
CA GLN A 102 -18.24 13.47 -22.42
C GLN A 102 -17.45 14.49 -23.24
N HIS A 103 -16.12 14.49 -23.10
CA HIS A 103 -15.23 15.38 -23.86
C HIS A 103 -15.30 15.10 -25.36
N SER A 104 -15.24 13.83 -25.78
CA SER A 104 -15.39 13.44 -27.18
C SER A 104 -16.74 13.87 -27.75
N THR A 105 -17.82 13.73 -26.97
CA THR A 105 -19.16 14.18 -27.37
C THR A 105 -19.22 15.70 -27.55
N ALA A 106 -18.61 16.46 -26.64
CA ALA A 106 -18.51 17.91 -26.75
C ALA A 106 -17.70 18.34 -27.99
N GLN A 107 -16.58 17.68 -28.27
CA GLN A 107 -15.78 17.93 -29.47
C GLN A 107 -16.55 17.65 -30.75
N SER A 108 -17.22 16.50 -30.87
CA SER A 108 -18.06 16.20 -32.04
C SER A 108 -19.19 17.21 -32.21
N ARG A 109 -19.75 17.73 -31.11
CA ARG A 109 -20.75 18.80 -31.16
C ARG A 109 -20.16 20.12 -31.68
N ILE A 110 -18.96 20.50 -31.22
CA ILE A 110 -18.24 21.68 -31.72
C ILE A 110 -17.98 21.54 -33.22
N GLU A 111 -17.42 20.42 -33.66
CA GLU A 111 -17.13 20.16 -35.08
C GLU A 111 -18.41 20.25 -35.94
N SER A 112 -19.51 19.65 -35.48
CA SER A 112 -20.80 19.74 -36.18
C SER A 112 -21.31 21.18 -36.27
N LEU A 113 -21.24 21.95 -35.18
CA LEU A 113 -21.66 23.35 -35.17
C LEU A 113 -20.77 24.24 -36.05
N GLN A 114 -19.46 24.02 -36.02
CA GLN A 114 -18.49 24.71 -36.87
C GLN A 114 -18.72 24.38 -38.35
N GLN A 115 -18.98 23.11 -38.70
CA GLN A 115 -19.35 22.73 -40.07
C GLN A 115 -20.59 23.48 -40.54
N ILE A 116 -21.63 23.56 -39.71
CA ILE A 116 -22.85 24.32 -40.03
C ILE A 116 -22.53 25.81 -40.26
N GLN A 117 -21.62 26.39 -39.46
CA GLN A 117 -21.20 27.78 -39.62
C GLN A 117 -20.39 28.04 -40.88
N THR A 118 -19.44 27.16 -41.22
CA THR A 118 -18.63 27.30 -42.43
C THR A 118 -19.47 27.29 -43.71
N HIS A 119 -20.63 26.63 -43.69
CA HIS A 119 -21.59 26.63 -44.80
C HIS A 119 -22.55 27.83 -44.80
N TYR A 120 -22.41 28.77 -43.86
CA TYR A 120 -23.27 29.95 -43.72
C TYR A 120 -24.77 29.59 -43.73
N GLU A 121 -25.12 28.50 -43.02
CA GLU A 121 -26.51 28.03 -42.96
C GLU A 121 -27.42 29.08 -42.30
N GLY A 122 -28.56 29.39 -42.93
CA GLY A 122 -29.48 30.44 -42.48
C GLY A 122 -29.33 31.79 -43.20
N PHE A 123 -28.29 31.97 -44.01
CA PHE A 123 -28.17 33.09 -44.95
C PHE A 123 -28.81 32.76 -46.32
N SER A 124 -28.95 33.78 -47.17
CA SER A 124 -29.45 33.62 -48.54
C SER A 124 -28.46 32.83 -49.40
N ASP A 125 -28.95 32.20 -50.47
CA ASP A 125 -28.09 31.36 -51.32
C ASP A 125 -26.99 32.16 -52.02
N SER A 126 -27.25 33.42 -52.39
CA SER A 126 -26.22 34.29 -52.97
C SER A 126 -25.11 34.62 -51.97
N VAL A 127 -25.42 34.81 -50.69
CA VAL A 127 -24.41 35.01 -49.63
C VAL A 127 -23.59 33.75 -49.44
N LYS A 128 -24.22 32.58 -49.41
CA LYS A 128 -23.51 31.29 -49.28
C LYS A 128 -22.56 31.04 -50.45
N ILE A 129 -23.05 31.19 -51.68
CA ILE A 129 -22.24 30.99 -52.91
C ILE A 129 -21.09 31.99 -52.94
N PHE A 130 -21.36 33.28 -52.65
CA PHE A 130 -20.33 34.30 -52.56
C PHE A 130 -19.23 33.92 -51.56
N MET A 131 -19.62 33.55 -50.33
CA MET A 131 -18.66 33.19 -49.29
C MET A 131 -17.89 31.90 -49.63
N GLN A 132 -18.52 30.92 -50.28
CA GLN A 132 -17.85 29.71 -50.76
C GLN A 132 -16.78 30.05 -51.80
N LEU A 133 -17.15 30.77 -52.86
CA LEU A 133 -16.22 31.16 -53.94
C LEU A 133 -15.02 31.96 -53.41
N VAL A 134 -15.28 32.87 -52.46
CA VAL A 134 -14.23 33.70 -51.84
C VAL A 134 -13.35 32.90 -50.88
N ASN A 135 -13.88 31.91 -50.16
CA ASN A 135 -13.08 31.08 -49.26
C ASN A 135 -12.28 30.00 -50.01
N ASP A 136 -12.77 29.54 -51.16
CA ASP A 136 -12.07 28.58 -52.03
C ASP A 136 -10.87 29.23 -52.78
N ASP A 137 -10.90 30.55 -52.98
CA ASP A 137 -9.80 31.33 -53.59
C ASP A 137 -9.28 32.45 -52.65
N PRO A 138 -8.28 32.16 -51.80
CA PRO A 138 -7.69 33.13 -50.88
C PRO A 138 -7.05 34.35 -51.55
N GLU A 139 -6.57 34.23 -52.79
CA GLU A 139 -5.96 35.36 -53.51
C GLU A 139 -7.06 36.36 -53.93
N THR A 140 -8.19 35.86 -54.40
CA THR A 140 -9.37 36.67 -54.73
C THR A 140 -9.97 37.33 -53.49
N LYS A 141 -10.06 36.62 -52.35
CA LYS A 141 -10.45 37.20 -51.06
C LYS A 141 -9.58 38.38 -50.65
N LYS A 142 -8.27 38.22 -50.75
CA LYS A 142 -7.29 39.24 -50.39
C LYS A 142 -7.29 40.42 -51.35
N LYS A 143 -7.41 40.16 -52.66
CA LYS A 143 -7.45 41.19 -53.70
C LYS A 143 -8.67 42.10 -53.56
N MET A 144 -9.83 41.53 -53.24
CA MET A 144 -11.08 42.27 -53.03
C MET A 144 -11.24 42.80 -51.59
N GLY A 145 -10.24 42.57 -50.72
CA GLY A 145 -10.23 43.06 -49.34
C GLY A 145 -11.38 42.53 -48.47
N ILE A 146 -11.85 41.31 -48.72
CA ILE A 146 -13.02 40.74 -48.02
C ILE A 146 -12.61 40.21 -46.65
N SER A 147 -13.18 40.80 -45.61
CA SER A 147 -12.93 40.42 -44.21
C SER A 147 -13.83 39.27 -43.74
N GLY A 148 -15.09 39.23 -44.17
CA GLY A 148 -16.08 38.24 -43.73
C GLY A 148 -17.50 38.80 -43.80
N LEU A 149 -18.47 38.14 -43.19
CA LEU A 149 -19.78 38.70 -42.93
C LEU A 149 -19.78 39.50 -41.63
N LEU A 150 -20.70 40.44 -41.51
CA LEU A 150 -20.91 41.21 -40.30
C LEU A 150 -21.24 40.29 -39.11
N ALA A 151 -21.94 39.18 -39.36
CA ALA A 151 -22.19 38.12 -38.37
C ALA A 151 -20.92 37.47 -37.81
N ASP A 152 -19.79 37.47 -38.52
CA ASP A 152 -18.53 36.89 -38.02
C ASP A 152 -17.90 37.76 -36.93
N PHE A 153 -18.27 39.04 -36.88
CA PHE A 153 -17.67 40.04 -36.01
C PHE A 153 -18.60 40.53 -34.90
N ILE A 154 -19.86 40.08 -34.86
CA ILE A 154 -20.81 40.43 -33.79
C ILE A 154 -21.05 39.22 -32.90
N SER A 155 -21.01 39.44 -31.59
CA SER A 155 -21.43 38.48 -30.58
C SER A 155 -22.42 39.13 -29.62
N VAL A 156 -23.44 38.36 -29.25
CA VAL A 156 -24.53 38.76 -28.34
C VAL A 156 -24.91 37.58 -27.47
N SER A 157 -25.22 37.85 -26.20
CA SER A 157 -25.70 36.81 -25.29
C SER A 157 -27.10 36.33 -25.70
N ALA A 158 -27.37 35.03 -25.48
CA ALA A 158 -28.67 34.45 -25.77
C ALA A 158 -29.82 35.15 -25.02
N GLU A 159 -29.56 35.66 -23.82
CA GLU A 159 -30.56 36.35 -22.98
C GLU A 159 -31.12 37.63 -23.60
N ILE A 160 -30.32 38.37 -24.38
CA ILE A 160 -30.69 39.68 -24.93
C ILE A 160 -30.89 39.62 -26.45
N LEU A 161 -30.58 38.48 -27.09
CA LEU A 161 -30.69 38.29 -28.53
C LEU A 161 -32.08 38.66 -29.06
N ASP A 162 -33.15 38.25 -28.41
CA ASP A 162 -34.52 38.56 -28.84
C ASP A 162 -34.79 40.09 -28.83
N SER A 163 -34.25 40.82 -27.85
CA SER A 163 -34.42 42.28 -27.74
C SER A 163 -33.72 43.06 -28.86
N VAL A 164 -32.59 42.55 -29.36
CA VAL A 164 -31.77 43.22 -30.39
C VAL A 164 -31.95 42.64 -31.80
N SER A 165 -32.62 41.49 -31.90
CA SER A 165 -32.91 40.80 -33.16
C SER A 165 -33.49 41.69 -34.27
N PRO A 166 -34.41 42.64 -34.01
CA PRO A 166 -34.98 43.49 -35.07
C PRO A 166 -33.98 44.37 -35.81
N VAL A 167 -32.83 44.64 -35.19
CA VAL A 167 -31.77 45.48 -35.76
C VAL A 167 -30.67 44.60 -36.32
N VAL A 168 -30.25 43.59 -35.56
CA VAL A 168 -29.12 42.76 -35.95
C VAL A 168 -29.47 41.88 -37.14
N ALA A 169 -30.70 41.31 -37.21
CA ALA A 169 -31.11 40.43 -38.29
C ALA A 169 -31.02 41.05 -39.70
N GLU A 170 -31.18 42.37 -39.81
CA GLU A 170 -31.14 43.11 -41.08
C GLU A 170 -29.74 43.29 -41.67
N VAL A 171 -28.72 43.13 -40.82
CA VAL A 171 -27.33 43.50 -41.17
C VAL A 171 -26.36 42.33 -41.11
N LEU A 172 -26.77 41.19 -40.55
CA LEU A 172 -25.89 40.02 -40.35
C LEU A 172 -25.31 39.46 -41.65
N ASP A 173 -26.05 39.59 -42.75
CA ASP A 173 -25.67 39.07 -44.06
C ASP A 173 -24.81 40.06 -44.88
N TRP A 174 -24.46 41.22 -44.29
CA TRP A 174 -23.63 42.22 -44.96
C TRP A 174 -22.19 41.77 -45.01
N VAL A 175 -21.59 41.83 -46.20
CA VAL A 175 -20.19 41.50 -46.44
C VAL A 175 -19.31 42.69 -46.04
N VAL A 176 -18.34 42.44 -45.18
CA VAL A 176 -17.37 43.42 -44.68
C VAL A 176 -16.15 43.44 -45.58
N ILE A 177 -15.80 44.61 -46.11
CA ILE A 177 -14.59 44.84 -46.92
C ILE A 177 -13.72 45.94 -46.32
N GLU A 178 -12.42 45.89 -46.58
CA GLU A 178 -11.46 46.85 -46.02
C GLU A 178 -11.64 48.26 -46.59
N ARG A 179 -11.85 48.38 -47.91
CA ARG A 179 -11.88 49.67 -48.62
C ARG A 179 -12.97 49.77 -49.68
N ALA A 180 -13.62 50.92 -49.77
CA ALA A 180 -14.64 51.18 -50.80
C ALA A 180 -14.08 51.18 -52.23
N ALA A 181 -12.77 51.35 -52.40
CA ALA A 181 -12.12 51.28 -53.71
C ALA A 181 -12.31 49.92 -54.42
N GLU A 182 -12.66 48.87 -53.69
CA GLU A 182 -12.84 47.51 -54.23
C GLU A 182 -14.25 47.26 -54.80
N PHE A 183 -15.23 48.16 -54.60
CA PHE A 183 -16.61 48.00 -55.09
C PHE A 183 -16.72 47.69 -56.60
N PRO A 184 -15.98 48.36 -57.52
CA PRO A 184 -16.07 48.05 -58.95
C PRO A 184 -15.64 46.61 -59.28
N GLN A 185 -14.69 46.04 -58.53
CA GLN A 185 -14.26 44.66 -58.72
C GLN A 185 -15.32 43.68 -58.20
N LEU A 186 -15.93 44.00 -57.06
CA LEU A 186 -17.02 43.20 -56.48
C LEU A 186 -18.27 43.19 -57.37
N GLU A 187 -18.59 44.30 -58.02
CA GLU A 187 -19.69 44.38 -58.99
C GLU A 187 -19.48 43.40 -60.15
N LEU A 188 -18.29 43.43 -60.76
CA LEU A 188 -17.92 42.51 -61.84
C LEU A 188 -17.99 41.04 -61.38
N PHE A 189 -17.44 40.74 -60.20
CA PHE A 189 -17.46 39.40 -59.63
C PHE A 189 -18.89 38.89 -59.40
N CYS A 190 -19.78 39.73 -58.85
CA CYS A 190 -21.17 39.35 -58.62
C CYS A 190 -21.92 39.09 -59.93
N ALA A 191 -21.65 39.89 -60.97
CA ALA A 191 -22.25 39.72 -62.29
C ALA A 191 -21.75 38.46 -63.00
N GLU A 192 -20.44 38.17 -62.93
CA GLU A 192 -19.82 36.97 -63.53
C GLU A 192 -20.37 35.66 -62.95
N HIS A 193 -20.73 35.68 -61.66
CA HIS A 193 -21.23 34.51 -60.93
C HIS A 193 -22.76 34.49 -60.75
N GLU A 194 -23.49 35.36 -61.45
CA GLU A 194 -24.97 35.46 -61.40
C GLU A 194 -25.53 35.55 -59.96
N LEU A 195 -24.82 36.25 -59.07
CA LEU A 195 -25.21 36.38 -57.68
C LEU A 195 -26.44 37.30 -57.56
N GLY A 196 -27.34 36.94 -56.65
CA GLY A 196 -28.45 37.80 -56.25
C GLY A 196 -27.97 39.01 -55.44
N GLN A 197 -28.92 39.74 -54.83
CA GLN A 197 -28.59 40.95 -54.10
C GLN A 197 -27.73 40.65 -52.87
N LEU A 198 -26.57 41.30 -52.82
CA LEU A 198 -25.64 41.30 -51.69
C LEU A 198 -25.49 42.73 -51.16
N HIS A 199 -25.29 42.84 -49.85
CA HIS A 199 -25.01 44.10 -49.18
C HIS A 199 -23.55 44.13 -48.75
N PHE A 200 -22.86 45.23 -49.00
CA PHE A 200 -21.45 45.39 -48.66
C PHE A 200 -21.26 46.62 -47.77
N ILE A 201 -20.33 46.51 -46.82
CA ILE A 201 -19.85 47.64 -46.02
C ILE A 201 -18.35 47.76 -46.14
N ALA A 202 -17.85 48.99 -46.31
CA ALA A 202 -16.43 49.28 -46.34
C ALA A 202 -15.99 49.92 -45.01
N LEU A 203 -14.94 49.36 -44.40
CA LEU A 203 -14.44 49.82 -43.10
C LEU A 203 -13.88 51.25 -43.14
N ASP A 204 -13.32 51.67 -44.28
CA ASP A 204 -12.86 53.04 -44.51
C ASP A 204 -13.98 54.08 -44.70
N HIS A 205 -15.24 53.64 -44.79
CA HIS A 205 -16.42 54.51 -44.90
C HIS A 205 -17.38 54.26 -43.72
N PRO A 206 -17.04 54.76 -42.51
CA PRO A 206 -17.86 54.54 -41.33
C PRO A 206 -19.20 55.25 -41.43
N ALA A 207 -20.24 54.65 -40.86
CA ALA A 207 -21.59 55.20 -40.88
C ALA A 207 -21.65 56.64 -40.37
N SER A 208 -22.46 57.48 -41.01
CA SER A 208 -22.80 58.80 -40.47
C SER A 208 -23.87 58.62 -39.41
N VAL A 209 -23.61 59.07 -38.19
CA VAL A 209 -24.53 58.97 -37.05
C VAL A 209 -24.77 60.36 -36.50
N PRO A 210 -26.03 60.76 -36.24
CA PRO A 210 -26.32 62.04 -35.61
C PRO A 210 -25.64 62.16 -34.25
N GLU A 211 -24.92 63.27 -34.00
CA GLU A 211 -24.41 63.59 -32.66
C GLU A 211 -25.57 64.06 -31.76
N SER A 212 -26.11 63.17 -30.91
CA SER A 212 -26.73 63.57 -29.64
C SER A 212 -26.96 62.37 -28.73
N ALA A 213 -26.61 62.54 -27.46
CA ALA A 213 -26.79 61.54 -26.40
C ALA A 213 -28.23 61.54 -25.88
N VAL A 214 -28.82 60.34 -25.74
CA VAL A 214 -30.06 60.15 -25.00
C VAL A 214 -29.76 59.47 -23.67
N ASN A 215 -30.12 60.13 -22.57
CA ASN A 215 -29.88 59.70 -21.19
C ASN A 215 -30.87 58.63 -20.67
N ASN A 216 -31.69 58.02 -21.52
CA ASN A 216 -32.85 57.22 -21.07
C ASN A 216 -32.75 55.70 -21.34
N GLY A 217 -31.61 55.21 -21.87
CA GLY A 217 -31.43 53.79 -22.17
C GLY A 217 -29.97 53.37 -22.35
N THR A 218 -29.76 52.10 -22.72
CA THR A 218 -28.42 51.56 -22.98
C THR A 218 -28.16 51.48 -24.49
N PRO A 219 -27.19 52.23 -25.03
CA PRO A 219 -26.79 52.09 -26.43
C PRO A 219 -26.33 50.67 -26.77
N LEU A 220 -26.66 50.18 -27.97
CA LEU A 220 -26.28 48.83 -28.41
C LEU A 220 -24.76 48.54 -28.33
N PRO A 221 -23.82 49.48 -28.52
CA PRO A 221 -22.39 49.19 -28.37
C PRO A 221 -21.95 48.74 -26.97
N TYR A 222 -22.74 49.01 -25.94
CA TYR A 222 -22.48 48.48 -24.59
C TYR A 222 -23.06 47.08 -24.36
N ILE A 223 -23.85 46.58 -25.31
CA ILE A 223 -24.57 45.30 -25.24
C ILE A 223 -23.96 44.29 -26.22
N LEU A 224 -23.68 44.73 -27.45
CA LEU A 224 -23.06 43.94 -28.50
C LEU A 224 -21.54 43.94 -28.35
N LYS A 225 -20.92 42.77 -28.52
CA LYS A 225 -19.46 42.65 -28.58
C LYS A 225 -19.03 42.63 -30.04
N PHE A 226 -18.17 43.57 -30.42
CA PHE A 226 -17.60 43.65 -31.76
C PHE A 226 -16.14 43.17 -31.79
N LYS A 227 -15.83 42.28 -32.73
CA LYS A 227 -14.46 41.81 -33.00
C LYS A 227 -13.80 42.69 -34.07
N GLY A 228 -12.46 42.77 -34.02
CA GLY A 228 -11.70 43.38 -35.12
C GLY A 228 -11.84 42.56 -36.40
N PRO A 229 -11.92 43.19 -37.59
CA PRO A 229 -11.71 44.61 -37.85
C PRO A 229 -12.99 45.48 -37.77
N LEU A 230 -14.17 44.90 -37.50
CA LEU A 230 -15.45 45.64 -37.48
C LEU A 230 -15.59 46.61 -36.29
N LYS A 231 -14.79 46.48 -35.24
CA LYS A 231 -15.00 47.16 -33.95
C LYS A 231 -15.40 48.64 -34.04
N GLU A 232 -14.57 49.49 -34.64
CA GLU A 232 -14.84 50.93 -34.71
C GLU A 232 -16.07 51.25 -35.56
N TRP A 233 -16.20 50.55 -36.70
CA TRP A 233 -17.35 50.71 -37.60
C TRP A 233 -18.66 50.29 -36.91
N GLY A 234 -18.64 49.15 -36.23
CA GLY A 234 -19.78 48.57 -35.52
C GLY A 234 -20.20 49.42 -34.32
N GLU A 235 -19.25 49.80 -33.46
CA GLU A 235 -19.53 50.70 -32.33
C GLU A 235 -20.19 52.00 -32.82
N LYS A 236 -19.69 52.56 -33.93
CA LYS A 236 -20.30 53.75 -34.53
C LYS A 236 -21.69 53.45 -35.09
N TYR A 237 -21.85 52.50 -36.01
CA TYR A 237 -23.13 52.19 -36.65
C TYR A 237 -24.22 51.86 -35.63
N PHE A 238 -23.91 51.02 -34.65
CA PHE A 238 -24.88 50.57 -33.66
C PHE A 238 -25.18 51.60 -32.57
N SER A 239 -24.39 52.67 -32.43
CA SER A 239 -24.65 53.75 -31.46
C SER A 239 -25.97 54.50 -31.68
N ARG A 240 -26.54 54.42 -32.90
CA ARG A 240 -27.85 55.01 -33.22
C ARG A 240 -29.05 54.27 -32.62
N PHE A 241 -28.82 53.08 -32.07
CA PHE A 241 -29.86 52.24 -31.48
C PHE A 241 -29.71 52.19 -29.96
N THR A 242 -30.81 52.37 -29.25
CA THR A 242 -30.81 52.35 -27.78
C THR A 242 -31.86 51.37 -27.26
N LEU A 243 -31.46 50.48 -26.36
CA LEU A 243 -32.34 49.54 -25.67
C LEU A 243 -32.93 50.18 -24.40
N LEU A 244 -34.25 50.16 -24.30
CA LEU A 244 -35.04 50.55 -23.13
C LEU A 244 -35.55 49.28 -22.44
N LYS A 245 -35.05 48.98 -21.24
CA LYS A 245 -35.33 47.71 -20.54
C LYS A 245 -36.74 47.58 -19.97
N ASP A 246 -37.47 48.69 -19.81
CA ASP A 246 -38.81 48.72 -19.21
C ASP A 246 -39.86 49.09 -20.27
N GLU A 247 -40.84 48.22 -20.49
CA GLU A 247 -41.92 48.39 -21.47
C GLU A 247 -42.88 49.53 -21.12
N ASN A 248 -43.16 49.74 -19.82
CA ASN A 248 -43.96 50.88 -19.38
C ASN A 248 -43.19 52.19 -19.61
N ASN A 249 -41.86 52.13 -19.52
CA ASN A 249 -41.01 53.27 -19.86
C ASN A 249 -40.90 53.46 -21.39
N PHE A 250 -40.90 52.37 -22.18
CA PHE A 250 -40.73 52.41 -23.64
C PHE A 250 -41.78 53.28 -24.31
N TRP A 251 -43.07 53.01 -24.09
CA TRP A 251 -44.16 53.77 -24.73
C TRP A 251 -44.28 55.20 -24.17
N ASN A 252 -44.04 55.39 -22.87
CA ASN A 252 -44.06 56.71 -22.24
C ASN A 252 -42.95 57.64 -22.73
N VAL A 253 -41.76 57.09 -22.98
CA VAL A 253 -40.62 57.84 -23.54
C VAL A 253 -40.80 58.02 -25.04
N SER A 254 -41.39 57.06 -25.73
CA SER A 254 -41.58 57.15 -27.18
C SER A 254 -42.62 58.16 -27.61
N GLU A 255 -43.79 58.20 -26.98
CA GLU A 255 -44.86 59.16 -27.30
C GLU A 255 -44.40 60.62 -27.18
N LYS A 256 -43.52 60.91 -26.21
CA LYS A 256 -43.06 62.29 -25.94
C LYS A 256 -42.05 62.81 -26.95
N ASN A 257 -41.36 61.93 -27.66
CA ASN A 257 -40.21 62.27 -28.49
C ASN A 257 -40.38 61.86 -29.97
N TRP A 258 -41.40 61.06 -30.30
CA TRP A 258 -41.73 60.69 -31.68
C TRP A 258 -42.53 61.79 -32.40
N PRO A 259 -42.24 62.14 -33.67
CA PRO A 259 -41.25 61.57 -34.60
C PRO A 259 -39.91 62.34 -34.64
N GLU A 260 -39.73 63.34 -33.79
CA GLU A 260 -38.57 64.25 -33.82
C GLU A 260 -37.30 63.65 -33.20
N ALA A 261 -37.40 62.45 -32.62
CA ALA A 261 -36.31 61.65 -32.11
C ALA A 261 -35.28 61.32 -33.21
N PRO A 262 -33.99 61.70 -33.07
CA PRO A 262 -32.95 61.35 -34.04
C PRO A 262 -32.43 59.90 -33.95
N PHE A 263 -33.05 59.04 -33.12
CA PHE A 263 -32.51 57.74 -32.72
C PHE A 263 -33.56 56.64 -32.81
N GLU A 264 -33.09 55.41 -33.01
CA GLU A 264 -33.94 54.23 -33.07
C GLU A 264 -34.00 53.54 -31.70
N TRP A 265 -35.21 53.23 -31.24
CA TRP A 265 -35.41 52.61 -29.92
C TRP A 265 -35.80 51.14 -30.02
N LEU A 266 -35.27 50.36 -29.08
CA LEU A 266 -35.59 48.96 -28.89
C LEU A 266 -36.21 48.73 -27.51
N SER A 267 -37.25 47.91 -27.43
CA SER A 267 -37.77 47.40 -26.16
C SER A 267 -37.05 46.10 -25.77
N SER A 268 -37.16 45.71 -24.50
CA SER A 268 -36.78 44.37 -24.03
C SER A 268 -37.47 43.23 -24.80
N THR A 269 -38.65 43.47 -25.35
CA THR A 269 -39.45 42.49 -26.12
C THR A 269 -39.16 42.46 -27.61
N GLY A 270 -38.20 43.26 -28.10
CA GLY A 270 -37.86 43.31 -29.52
C GLY A 270 -38.81 44.16 -30.36
N ILE A 271 -39.49 45.15 -29.76
CA ILE A 271 -40.17 46.20 -30.52
C ILE A 271 -39.11 47.20 -30.99
N ARG A 272 -39.09 47.50 -32.28
CA ARG A 272 -38.23 48.54 -32.87
C ARG A 272 -39.05 49.74 -33.28
N LEU A 273 -38.59 50.92 -32.90
CA LEU A 273 -39.22 52.18 -33.20
C LEU A 273 -38.27 53.07 -34.03
N SER A 274 -38.68 53.32 -35.28
CA SER A 274 -38.10 54.13 -36.37
C SER A 274 -37.98 55.65 -36.13
N ASN A 275 -38.04 56.44 -37.20
CA ASN A 275 -38.63 57.80 -37.16
C ASN A 275 -39.99 57.83 -37.87
N SER A 276 -40.27 56.78 -38.65
CA SER A 276 -41.44 56.65 -39.53
C SER A 276 -42.19 55.33 -39.39
N THR A 277 -41.58 54.32 -38.77
CA THR A 277 -42.10 52.94 -38.71
C THR A 277 -42.00 52.35 -37.31
N VAL A 278 -42.85 51.36 -37.05
CA VAL A 278 -42.76 50.52 -35.85
C VAL A 278 -42.78 49.06 -36.26
N SER A 279 -41.81 48.29 -35.81
CA SER A 279 -41.74 46.84 -36.04
C SER A 279 -42.06 46.12 -34.74
N MET A 280 -43.02 45.20 -34.79
CA MET A 280 -43.50 44.42 -33.65
C MET A 280 -43.66 42.95 -34.03
N GLY A 281 -43.46 42.05 -33.05
CA GLY A 281 -43.54 40.61 -33.23
C GLY A 281 -42.16 39.94 -33.30
N LYS A 282 -42.16 38.61 -33.32
CA LYS A 282 -40.92 37.83 -33.30
C LYS A 282 -40.24 37.85 -34.67
N VAL A 283 -38.97 38.22 -34.70
CA VAL A 283 -38.16 38.21 -35.92
C VAL A 283 -37.94 36.77 -36.37
N GLN A 284 -38.32 36.45 -37.61
CA GLN A 284 -38.10 35.16 -38.24
C GLN A 284 -36.98 35.30 -39.28
N SER A 285 -35.73 35.23 -38.83
CA SER A 285 -34.57 35.24 -39.73
C SER A 285 -33.66 34.04 -39.46
N GLY A 286 -33.30 33.32 -40.52
CA GLY A 286 -32.33 32.23 -40.44
C GLY A 286 -30.93 32.69 -39.99
N SER A 287 -30.57 33.95 -40.27
CA SER A 287 -29.28 34.54 -39.88
C SER A 287 -29.13 34.68 -38.36
N LEU A 288 -30.22 34.81 -37.60
CA LEU A 288 -30.17 34.83 -36.13
C LEU A 288 -29.73 33.47 -35.56
N GLY A 289 -30.07 32.37 -36.24
CA GLY A 289 -29.59 31.04 -35.89
C GLY A 289 -28.07 30.91 -35.99
N PHE A 290 -27.42 31.71 -36.85
CA PHE A 290 -25.97 31.75 -36.95
C PHE A 290 -25.31 32.31 -35.67
N LEU A 291 -25.82 33.43 -35.14
CA LEU A 291 -25.34 34.01 -33.87
C LEU A 291 -25.58 33.06 -32.68
N GLN A 292 -26.74 32.41 -32.64
CA GLN A 292 -27.03 31.42 -31.59
C GLN A 292 -26.02 30.28 -31.61
N ARG A 293 -25.68 29.75 -32.79
CA ARG A 293 -24.65 28.72 -32.93
C ARG A 293 -23.27 29.22 -32.57
N GLN A 294 -22.92 30.48 -32.86
CA GLN A 294 -21.61 31.04 -32.45
C GLN A 294 -21.48 31.07 -30.94
N GLN A 295 -22.53 31.49 -30.24
CA GLN A 295 -22.53 31.44 -28.78
C GLN A 295 -22.47 29.99 -28.27
N GLN A 296 -23.24 29.08 -28.86
CA GLN A 296 -23.19 27.66 -28.48
C GLN A 296 -21.81 27.04 -28.70
N ILE A 297 -21.10 27.41 -29.76
CA ILE A 297 -19.72 26.92 -29.97
C ILE A 297 -18.82 27.39 -28.83
N VAL A 298 -18.87 28.67 -28.47
CA VAL A 298 -18.09 29.22 -27.35
C VAL A 298 -18.44 28.50 -26.03
N ASP A 299 -19.72 28.34 -25.73
CA ASP A 299 -20.16 27.68 -24.48
C ASP A 299 -19.70 26.21 -24.43
N VAL A 300 -19.79 25.48 -25.55
CA VAL A 300 -19.36 24.07 -25.61
C VAL A 300 -17.84 23.94 -25.63
N GLU A 301 -17.11 24.89 -26.23
CA GLU A 301 -15.64 24.97 -26.17
C GLU A 301 -15.16 25.19 -24.74
N GLU A 302 -15.75 26.13 -23.99
CA GLU A 302 -15.46 26.34 -22.56
C GLU A 302 -15.74 25.07 -21.74
N TYR A 303 -16.87 24.40 -22.01
CA TYR A 303 -17.20 23.13 -21.35
C TYR A 303 -16.20 22.01 -21.68
N ALA A 304 -15.78 21.89 -22.94
CA ALA A 304 -14.78 20.92 -23.36
C ALA A 304 -13.42 21.20 -22.71
N GLU A 305 -13.04 22.47 -22.56
CA GLU A 305 -11.81 22.84 -21.87
C GLU A 305 -11.85 22.48 -20.38
N ASP A 306 -12.96 22.72 -19.69
CA ASP A 306 -13.16 22.29 -18.29
C ASP A 306 -13.07 20.76 -18.15
N LEU A 307 -13.72 20.00 -19.04
CA LEU A 307 -13.59 18.54 -19.08
C LEU A 307 -12.15 18.08 -19.30
N ASN A 308 -11.43 18.69 -20.24
CA ASN A 308 -10.02 18.38 -20.50
C ASN A 308 -9.13 18.65 -19.27
N ASN A 309 -9.39 19.74 -18.55
CA ASN A 309 -8.69 20.06 -17.32
C ASN A 309 -8.97 19.03 -16.21
N LYS A 310 -10.22 18.57 -16.08
CA LYS A 310 -10.60 17.47 -15.16
C LYS A 310 -9.91 16.16 -15.53
N ILE A 311 -9.89 15.79 -16.81
CA ILE A 311 -9.20 14.61 -17.34
C ILE A 311 -7.72 14.64 -16.96
N LYS A 312 -7.01 15.72 -17.27
CA LYS A 312 -5.57 15.86 -16.93
C LYS A 312 -5.29 15.76 -15.45
N LYS A 313 -6.21 16.22 -14.60
CA LYS A 313 -6.07 16.16 -13.15
C LYS A 313 -6.22 14.73 -12.65
N LEU A 314 -7.25 14.03 -13.12
CA LEU A 314 -7.53 12.64 -12.77
C LEU A 314 -6.46 11.68 -13.32
N GLU A 315 -5.90 11.94 -14.51
CA GLU A 315 -4.77 11.18 -15.06
C GLU A 315 -3.53 11.25 -14.16
N LYS A 316 -3.24 12.42 -13.59
CA LYS A 316 -2.13 12.57 -12.62
C LYS A 316 -2.41 11.86 -11.30
N GLU A 317 -3.64 11.91 -10.82
CA GLU A 317 -4.06 11.19 -9.62
C GLU A 317 -3.94 9.67 -9.83
N LEU A 318 -4.38 9.15 -10.99
CA LEU A 318 -4.19 7.75 -11.37
C LEU A 318 -2.72 7.34 -11.44
N GLU A 319 -1.86 8.17 -12.01
CA GLU A 319 -0.41 7.89 -12.05
C GLU A 319 0.18 7.79 -10.64
N SER A 320 -0.22 8.67 -9.71
CA SER A 320 0.21 8.58 -8.31
C SER A 320 -0.31 7.32 -7.61
N ILE A 321 -1.58 6.96 -7.80
CA ILE A 321 -2.17 5.74 -7.20
C ILE A 321 -1.48 4.49 -7.76
N GLN A 322 -1.16 4.46 -9.05
CA GLN A 322 -0.44 3.35 -9.68
C GLN A 322 0.97 3.19 -9.10
N GLN A 323 1.71 4.29 -8.91
CA GLN A 323 3.04 4.26 -8.29
C GLN A 323 2.99 3.76 -6.84
N GLU A 324 2.02 4.24 -6.06
CA GLU A 324 1.82 3.75 -4.69
C GLU A 324 1.47 2.25 -4.68
N TYR A 325 0.59 1.80 -5.58
CA TYR A 325 0.19 0.40 -5.67
C TYR A 325 1.38 -0.51 -6.02
N GLU A 326 2.21 -0.10 -6.97
CA GLU A 326 3.43 -0.84 -7.32
C GLU A 326 4.42 -0.90 -6.14
N SER A 327 4.56 0.18 -5.38
CA SER A 327 5.44 0.21 -4.21
C SER A 327 4.96 -0.72 -3.10
N LEU A 328 3.66 -0.70 -2.79
CA LEU A 328 3.04 -1.60 -1.81
C LEU A 328 3.15 -3.06 -2.25
N LYS A 329 3.01 -3.32 -3.55
CA LYS A 329 3.13 -4.68 -4.09
C LYS A 329 4.57 -5.20 -3.95
N GLN A 330 5.57 -4.37 -4.20
CA GLN A 330 6.97 -4.74 -3.97
C GLN A 330 7.25 -5.02 -2.49
N GLU A 331 6.67 -4.22 -1.58
CA GLU A 331 6.79 -4.43 -0.14
C GLU A 331 6.08 -5.72 0.34
N GLN A 332 4.95 -6.06 -0.28
CA GLN A 332 4.27 -7.34 -0.05
C GLN A 332 5.16 -8.52 -0.49
N GLU A 333 5.70 -8.46 -1.72
CA GLU A 333 6.56 -9.51 -2.26
C GLU A 333 7.82 -9.72 -1.39
N SER A 334 8.47 -8.65 -0.94
CA SER A 334 9.62 -8.75 -0.04
C SER A 334 9.25 -9.32 1.33
N SER A 335 8.12 -8.90 1.90
CA SER A 335 7.61 -9.42 3.19
C SER A 335 7.21 -10.89 3.09
N GLU A 336 6.66 -11.34 1.97
CA GLU A 336 6.37 -12.75 1.72
C GLU A 336 7.65 -13.58 1.62
N GLU A 337 8.70 -13.07 0.97
CA GLU A 337 10.00 -13.73 0.92
C GLU A 337 10.64 -13.85 2.31
N GLU A 338 10.57 -12.79 3.11
CA GLU A 338 11.02 -12.81 4.51
C GLU A 338 10.23 -13.85 5.33
N SER A 339 8.92 -13.94 5.13
CA SER A 339 8.08 -14.92 5.82
C SER A 339 8.46 -16.35 5.45
N ARG A 340 8.75 -16.61 4.17
CA ARG A 340 9.21 -17.93 3.71
C ARG A 340 10.58 -18.28 4.30
N LYS A 341 11.52 -17.33 4.34
CA LYS A 341 12.85 -17.54 4.96
C LYS A 341 12.71 -17.88 6.44
N LEU A 342 11.92 -17.11 7.18
CA LEU A 342 11.67 -17.34 8.59
C LEU A 342 10.99 -18.70 8.85
N GLU A 343 10.11 -19.14 7.95
CA GLU A 343 9.49 -20.46 8.04
C GLU A 343 10.49 -21.60 7.83
N PHE A 344 11.45 -21.45 6.92
CA PHE A 344 12.57 -22.40 6.78
C PHE A 344 13.46 -22.43 8.03
N GLU A 345 13.76 -21.26 8.60
CA GLU A 345 14.57 -21.15 9.82
C GLU A 345 13.88 -21.80 11.03
N LEU A 346 12.58 -21.56 11.20
CA LEU A 346 11.76 -22.22 12.23
C LEU A 346 11.78 -23.75 12.07
N LEU A 347 11.65 -24.25 10.84
CA LEU A 347 11.69 -25.69 10.58
C LEU A 347 13.07 -26.30 10.91
N SER A 348 14.15 -25.58 10.62
CA SER A 348 15.50 -25.99 11.00
C SER A 348 15.68 -25.98 12.52
N CYS A 349 15.26 -24.90 13.17
CA CYS A 349 15.35 -24.75 14.63
C CYS A 349 14.55 -25.83 15.36
N ASN A 350 13.33 -26.13 14.91
CA ASN A 350 12.52 -27.20 15.48
C ASN A 350 13.19 -28.59 15.37
N LYS A 351 13.83 -28.87 14.22
CA LYS A 351 14.56 -30.13 14.03
C LYS A 351 15.76 -30.25 14.98
N GLU A 352 16.49 -29.15 15.19
CA GLU A 352 17.61 -29.09 16.13
C GLU A 352 17.13 -29.23 17.58
N LEU A 353 16.02 -28.58 17.93
CA LEU A 353 15.39 -28.71 19.24
C LEU A 353 14.96 -30.16 19.54
N GLU A 354 14.28 -30.80 18.59
CA GLU A 354 13.88 -32.22 18.72
C GLU A 354 15.10 -33.14 18.94
N HIS A 355 16.22 -32.84 18.26
CA HIS A 355 17.46 -33.58 18.43
C HIS A 355 18.03 -33.41 19.84
N HIS A 356 18.19 -32.18 20.32
CA HIS A 356 18.71 -31.90 21.65
C HIS A 356 17.78 -32.44 22.76
N GLN A 357 16.46 -32.34 22.61
CA GLN A 357 15.49 -32.93 23.56
C GLN A 357 15.55 -34.46 23.60
N LEU A 358 15.89 -35.12 22.49
CA LEU A 358 16.12 -36.57 22.48
C LEU A 358 17.44 -36.93 23.17
N GLU A 359 18.50 -36.16 22.94
CA GLU A 359 19.80 -36.34 23.61
C GLU A 359 19.71 -36.08 25.11
N GLU A 360 18.96 -35.06 25.53
CA GLU A 360 18.70 -34.75 26.94
C GLU A 360 18.03 -35.95 27.62
N ARG A 361 16.94 -36.47 27.03
CA ARG A 361 16.23 -37.65 27.56
C ARG A 361 17.13 -38.87 27.68
N ARG A 362 17.98 -39.13 26.68
CA ARG A 362 18.94 -40.25 26.71
C ARG A 362 20.01 -40.07 27.79
N THR A 363 20.52 -38.85 27.94
CA THR A 363 21.55 -38.53 28.93
C THR A 363 20.97 -38.59 30.34
N GLN A 364 19.76 -38.06 30.54
CA GLN A 364 19.01 -38.16 31.80
C GLN A 364 18.76 -39.61 32.20
N GLN A 365 18.36 -40.47 31.26
CA GLN A 365 18.21 -41.91 31.51
C GLN A 365 19.53 -42.55 31.94
N THR A 366 20.62 -42.21 31.27
CA THR A 366 21.97 -42.71 31.61
C THR A 366 22.39 -42.26 33.01
N VAL A 367 22.23 -40.99 33.35
CA VAL A 367 22.50 -40.45 34.70
C VAL A 367 21.67 -41.18 35.75
N THR A 368 20.38 -41.40 35.49
CA THR A 368 19.47 -42.09 36.42
C THR A 368 19.89 -43.55 36.64
N GLN A 369 20.30 -44.24 35.57
CA GLN A 369 20.78 -45.62 35.66
C GLN A 369 22.09 -45.72 36.45
N ILE A 370 23.05 -44.84 36.17
CA ILE A 370 24.33 -44.80 36.90
C ILE A 370 24.08 -44.47 38.38
N ALA A 371 23.21 -43.51 38.70
CA ALA A 371 22.87 -43.18 40.07
C ALA A 371 22.24 -44.37 40.82
N GLN A 372 21.38 -45.14 40.15
CA GLN A 372 20.80 -46.37 40.72
C GLN A 372 21.86 -47.45 40.95
N ASP A 373 22.81 -47.61 40.02
CA ASP A 373 23.92 -48.55 40.15
C ASP A 373 24.89 -48.14 41.26
N SER A 374 25.21 -46.84 41.39
CA SER A 374 25.98 -46.26 42.50
C SER A 374 25.34 -46.55 43.85
N GLU A 375 24.02 -46.36 43.97
CA GLU A 375 23.27 -46.66 45.19
C GLU A 375 23.27 -48.16 45.53
N ASN A 376 23.18 -49.03 44.52
CA ASN A 376 23.26 -50.48 44.71
C ASN A 376 24.66 -50.91 45.20
N ILE A 377 25.73 -50.36 44.59
CA ILE A 377 27.11 -50.63 45.02
C ILE A 377 27.35 -50.12 46.44
N ARG A 378 26.82 -48.95 46.80
CA ARG A 378 26.93 -48.42 48.16
C ARG A 378 26.27 -49.34 49.19
N LYS A 379 25.06 -49.84 48.91
CA LYS A 379 24.39 -50.84 49.77
C LYS A 379 25.19 -52.13 49.89
N GLU A 380 25.80 -52.61 48.81
CA GLU A 380 26.67 -53.80 48.85
C GLU A 380 27.92 -53.55 49.69
N MET A 381 28.55 -52.38 49.58
CA MET A 381 29.68 -51.96 50.41
C MET A 381 29.30 -51.93 51.89
N ASP A 382 28.21 -51.26 52.26
CA ASP A 382 27.74 -51.16 53.64
C ASP A 382 27.50 -52.56 54.25
N SER A 383 26.86 -53.46 53.50
CA SER A 383 26.66 -54.86 53.91
C SER A 383 27.99 -55.63 54.05
N SER A 384 28.93 -55.45 53.11
CA SER A 384 30.24 -56.11 53.16
C SER A 384 31.07 -55.59 54.33
N GLN A 385 31.01 -54.30 54.62
CA GLN A 385 31.71 -53.65 55.73
C GLN A 385 31.15 -54.11 57.07
N GLN A 386 29.83 -54.19 57.22
CA GLN A 386 29.21 -54.73 58.44
C GLN A 386 29.62 -56.20 58.69
N LYS A 387 29.75 -57.00 57.63
CA LYS A 387 30.23 -58.40 57.73
C LYS A 387 31.72 -58.46 58.09
N GLU A 388 32.54 -57.55 57.57
CA GLU A 388 33.96 -57.44 57.88
C GLU A 388 34.17 -57.04 59.35
N GLU A 389 33.43 -56.04 59.84
CA GLU A 389 33.42 -55.63 61.25
C GLU A 389 32.99 -56.77 62.19
N THR A 390 31.99 -57.55 61.77
CA THR A 390 31.54 -58.73 62.53
C THR A 390 32.65 -59.80 62.54
N ALA A 391 33.27 -60.08 61.38
CA ALA A 391 34.34 -61.05 61.27
C ALA A 391 35.57 -60.64 62.11
N THR A 392 35.99 -59.38 62.06
CA THR A 392 37.10 -58.86 62.88
C THR A 392 36.80 -58.94 64.37
N ALA A 393 35.59 -58.59 64.80
CA ALA A 393 35.18 -58.77 66.19
C ALA A 393 35.25 -60.25 66.63
N THR A 394 34.77 -61.17 65.79
CA THR A 394 34.85 -62.62 66.09
C THR A 394 36.29 -63.13 66.13
N ILE A 395 37.15 -62.72 65.19
CA ILE A 395 38.59 -63.04 65.19
C ILE A 395 39.22 -62.56 66.49
N PHE A 396 38.98 -61.31 66.90
CA PHE A 396 39.51 -60.76 68.14
C PHE A 396 39.09 -61.58 69.38
N THR A 397 37.83 -62.01 69.44
CA THR A 397 37.36 -62.88 70.54
C THR A 397 38.01 -64.27 70.52
N LEU A 398 38.18 -64.87 69.35
CA LEU A 398 38.79 -66.19 69.18
C LEU A 398 40.31 -66.15 69.41
N GLU A 399 40.99 -65.07 69.05
CA GLU A 399 42.41 -64.83 69.35
C GLU A 399 42.64 -64.73 70.86
N LYS A 400 41.75 -64.03 71.57
CA LYS A 400 41.78 -63.97 73.03
C LYS A 400 41.53 -65.35 73.64
N GLU A 401 40.52 -66.09 73.18
CA GLU A 401 40.25 -67.46 73.65
C GLU A 401 41.45 -68.40 73.36
N ARG A 402 42.09 -68.26 72.18
CA ARG A 402 43.28 -69.01 71.81
C ARG A 402 44.44 -68.70 72.76
N ALA A 403 44.72 -67.44 73.03
CA ALA A 403 45.80 -67.03 73.94
C ALA A 403 45.58 -67.59 75.36
N GLU A 404 44.36 -67.50 75.89
CA GLU A 404 43.99 -68.08 77.19
C GLU A 404 44.13 -69.61 77.21
N LEU A 405 43.76 -70.30 76.12
CA LEU A 405 43.91 -71.75 76.00
C LEU A 405 45.36 -72.19 75.80
N GLU A 406 46.18 -71.43 75.07
CA GLU A 406 47.62 -71.67 74.92
C GLU A 406 48.35 -71.49 76.25
N GLU A 407 48.02 -70.45 77.02
CA GLU A 407 48.54 -70.22 78.37
C GLU A 407 48.19 -71.38 79.30
N LYS A 408 46.91 -71.78 79.37
CA LYS A 408 46.47 -72.96 80.15
C LYS A 408 47.10 -74.27 79.69
N THR A 409 47.31 -74.44 78.38
CA THR A 409 47.95 -75.64 77.85
C THR A 409 49.43 -75.68 78.24
N LYS A 410 50.10 -74.52 78.22
CA LYS A 410 51.49 -74.38 78.69
C LYS A 410 51.62 -74.68 80.18
N GLU A 411 50.73 -74.15 81.02
CA GLU A 411 50.67 -74.46 82.46
C GLU A 411 50.49 -75.97 82.72
N VAL A 412 49.55 -76.61 82.00
CA VAL A 412 49.31 -78.05 82.13
C VAL A 412 50.50 -78.86 81.64
N GLN A 413 51.20 -78.41 80.60
CA GLN A 413 52.35 -79.11 80.04
C GLN A 413 53.59 -78.96 80.93
N GLU A 414 53.81 -77.80 81.53
CA GLU A 414 54.79 -77.59 82.60
C GLU A 414 54.48 -78.47 83.82
N HIS A 415 53.21 -78.61 84.21
CA HIS A 415 52.78 -79.49 85.30
C HIS A 415 52.92 -80.98 84.98
N ILE A 416 52.70 -81.41 83.73
CA ILE A 416 52.96 -82.78 83.27
C ILE A 416 54.45 -83.06 83.24
N GLN A 417 55.28 -82.10 82.82
CA GLN A 417 56.74 -82.25 82.78
C GLN A 417 57.34 -82.29 84.20
N ASP A 418 56.78 -81.55 85.16
CA ASP A 418 57.12 -81.65 86.59
C ASP A 418 56.64 -82.98 87.22
N GLN A 419 55.49 -83.52 86.78
CA GLN A 419 55.06 -84.85 87.20
C GLN A 419 55.88 -85.98 86.55
N GLN A 420 56.29 -85.82 85.30
CA GLN A 420 57.15 -86.77 84.58
C GLN A 420 58.55 -86.82 85.19
N SER A 421 59.14 -85.66 85.53
CA SER A 421 60.42 -85.61 86.26
C SER A 421 60.32 -86.25 87.65
N ARG A 422 59.18 -86.09 88.34
CA ARG A 422 58.90 -86.80 89.60
C ARG A 422 58.71 -88.31 89.41
N THR A 423 58.02 -88.75 88.37
CA THR A 423 57.86 -90.19 88.09
C THR A 423 59.17 -90.83 87.65
N ASP A 424 59.99 -90.14 86.87
CA ASP A 424 61.32 -90.61 86.46
C ASP A 424 62.28 -90.65 87.66
N ALA A 425 62.22 -89.68 88.58
CA ALA A 425 62.94 -89.73 89.86
C ALA A 425 62.49 -90.92 90.74
N THR A 426 61.19 -91.21 90.82
CA THR A 426 60.68 -92.40 91.55
C THR A 426 60.96 -93.72 90.82
N ALA A 427 61.09 -93.71 89.49
CA ALA A 427 61.48 -94.87 88.70
C ALA A 427 62.98 -95.17 88.81
N GLU A 428 63.83 -94.14 88.91
CA GLU A 428 65.25 -94.26 89.28
C GLU A 428 65.43 -94.73 90.74
N GLU A 429 64.56 -94.31 91.68
CA GLU A 429 64.53 -94.85 93.06
C GLU A 429 64.07 -96.32 93.12
N LEU A 430 63.20 -96.77 92.21
CA LEU A 430 62.76 -98.18 92.12
C LEU A 430 63.76 -99.09 91.38
N LEU A 431 64.55 -98.56 90.45
CA LEU A 431 65.62 -99.29 89.75
C LEU A 431 66.92 -99.39 90.56
N SER A 432 67.12 -98.52 91.57
CA SER A 432 68.25 -98.59 92.50
C SER A 432 68.05 -99.55 93.68
N HIS A 433 66.89 -100.22 93.76
CA HIS A 433 66.54 -101.20 94.81
C HIS A 433 66.34 -102.65 94.33
N ARG A 434 67.03 -103.08 93.25
CA ARG A 434 67.09 -104.51 92.91
C ARG A 434 68.47 -104.99 92.48
#